data_AF-F2UU76-F1
#
_entry.id   AF-F2UU76-F1
#
_cell.length_a   1.000
_cell.length_b   1.000
_cell.length_c   1.000
_cell.angle_alpha   90.00
_cell.angle_beta   90.00
_cell.angle_gamma   90.00
#
_symmetry.space_group_name_H-M   'P 1'
#
loop_
_entity.id
_entity.type
_entity.pdbx_description
1 polymer ?
#
loop_
_entity_poly.entity_id
_entity_poly.type
_entity_poly.pdbx_seq_one_letter_code
_entity_poly.pdbx_strand_id
1 'polypeptide(L)'
;MINAKNFDIVTPGELLSDEKNGGNGTYEEENKVYSKFLGMAQVSEKRIDVTPLTGNYYPSEGDDIIGEVTEIASKYWVVDINAPFYTRLDVRDVNFRAELGELDRYIEIGDLIYARVFRIYPNNAADISMRGTRYGKLEPKLTMKIDPVKLPRLIGKEGSMINMIKDQTKCDILVGQNGIIWIDGDEAGRLAAATAIKFIDENYVETDLTEKVGRLLENVRGKV
;
A
#
# COMPACT_ATOMS: atom_id res chain seq x y z
N MET A 1 -1.52 14.62 28.98
CA MET A 1 -2.80 13.88 29.01
C MET A 1 -3.18 13.58 27.57
N ILE A 2 -3.56 12.33 27.28
CA ILE A 2 -4.07 11.95 25.95
C ILE A 2 -5.57 12.26 25.91
N ASN A 3 -5.99 13.02 24.92
CA ASN A 3 -7.36 13.52 24.79
C ASN A 3 -8.20 12.71 23.77
N ALA A 4 -7.56 12.02 22.82
CA ALA A 4 -8.22 11.14 21.86
C ALA A 4 -8.28 9.67 22.35
N LYS A 5 -9.35 8.94 22.02
CA LYS A 5 -9.41 7.49 22.26
C LYS A 5 -8.91 6.73 21.03
N ASN A 6 -8.50 5.48 21.26
CA ASN A 6 -8.11 4.59 20.18
C ASN A 6 -9.32 4.32 19.26
N PHE A 7 -9.11 4.46 17.95
CA PHE A 7 -10.11 4.38 16.88
C PHE A 7 -11.13 5.53 16.80
N ASP A 8 -10.90 6.65 17.48
CA ASP A 8 -11.72 7.85 17.28
C ASP A 8 -11.45 8.47 15.90
N ILE A 9 -12.51 9.02 15.28
CA ILE A 9 -12.38 9.86 14.08
C ILE A 9 -11.97 11.26 14.55
N VAL A 10 -10.87 11.75 14.00
CA VAL A 10 -10.29 13.05 14.32
C VAL A 10 -10.21 13.92 13.08
N THR A 11 -10.28 15.23 13.29
CA THR A 11 -10.25 16.26 12.24
C THR A 11 -8.91 16.99 12.21
N PRO A 12 -8.50 17.58 11.06
CA PRO A 12 -7.27 18.36 10.99
C PRO A 12 -7.26 19.51 12.02
N GLY A 13 -6.20 19.63 12.80
CA GLY A 13 -6.06 20.63 13.87
C GLY A 13 -6.68 20.22 15.21
N GLU A 14 -7.29 19.03 15.30
CA GLU A 14 -7.82 18.51 16.56
C GLU A 14 -6.70 18.13 17.53
N LEU A 15 -6.81 18.56 18.79
CA LEU A 15 -5.85 18.28 19.86
C LEU A 15 -5.95 16.81 20.30
N LEU A 16 -4.87 16.06 20.11
CA LEU A 16 -4.80 14.64 20.44
C LEU A 16 -4.14 14.39 21.80
N SER A 17 -3.15 15.19 22.17
CA SER A 17 -2.39 15.01 23.41
C SER A 17 -1.66 16.29 23.83
N ASP A 18 -1.54 16.49 25.14
CA ASP A 18 -0.76 17.56 25.76
C ASP A 18 0.71 17.17 26.02
N GLU A 19 1.16 16.05 25.46
CA GLU A 19 2.52 15.52 25.58
C GLU A 19 3.15 15.35 24.20
N LYS A 20 4.49 15.34 24.14
CA LYS A 20 5.27 15.09 22.91
C LYS A 20 5.33 13.60 22.57
N ASN A 21 4.18 13.04 22.25
CA ASN A 21 3.99 11.64 21.85
C ASN A 21 3.38 11.54 20.44
N GLY A 22 3.59 12.56 19.60
CA GLY A 22 3.11 12.60 18.23
C GLY A 22 3.81 11.57 17.35
N GLY A 23 3.02 10.78 16.64
CA GLY A 23 3.47 9.83 15.64
C GLY A 23 3.13 10.28 14.22
N ASN A 24 3.04 9.29 13.35
CA ASN A 24 2.69 9.43 11.95
C ASN A 24 1.32 10.10 11.81
N GLY A 25 1.19 11.07 10.89
CA GLY A 25 -0.09 11.75 10.66
C GLY A 25 -0.46 12.80 11.71
N THR A 26 0.46 13.12 12.63
CA THR A 26 0.31 14.20 13.62
C THR A 26 1.35 15.29 13.42
N TYR A 27 1.11 16.48 13.95
CA TYR A 27 2.11 17.54 14.09
C TYR A 27 2.18 18.05 15.53
N GLU A 28 3.33 18.57 15.92
CA GLU A 28 3.54 19.16 17.25
C GLU A 28 3.58 20.67 17.18
N GLU A 29 2.84 21.34 18.07
CA GLU A 29 2.85 22.79 18.24
C GLU A 29 2.70 23.10 19.74
N GLU A 30 3.58 23.95 20.29
CA GLU A 30 3.56 24.33 21.72
C GLU A 30 3.55 23.15 22.73
N ASN A 31 4.29 22.07 22.42
CA ASN A 31 4.32 20.81 23.19
C ASN A 31 3.00 20.02 23.20
N LYS A 32 2.07 20.36 22.31
CA LYS A 32 0.83 19.63 22.07
C LYS A 32 0.88 18.93 20.73
N VAL A 33 0.15 17.83 20.63
CA VAL A 33 0.05 17.01 19.42
C VAL A 33 -1.32 17.19 18.81
N TYR A 34 -1.35 17.48 17.51
CA TYR A 34 -2.56 17.72 16.74
C TYR A 34 -2.64 16.80 15.53
N SER A 35 -3.85 16.49 15.07
CA SER A 35 -4.04 15.72 13.84
C SER A 35 -3.71 16.55 12.59
N LYS A 36 -3.00 15.96 11.62
CA LYS A 36 -2.78 16.58 10.29
C LYS A 36 -3.96 16.36 9.33
N PHE A 37 -4.77 15.33 9.56
CA PHE A 37 -5.74 14.83 8.58
C PHE A 37 -7.11 14.54 9.20
N LEU A 38 -8.13 14.42 8.35
CA LEU A 38 -9.33 13.70 8.71
C LEU A 38 -8.97 12.21 8.72
N GLY A 39 -9.01 11.59 9.90
CA GLY A 39 -8.38 10.28 10.09
C GLY A 39 -8.92 9.51 11.28
N MET A 40 -8.45 8.27 11.40
CA MET A 40 -8.67 7.42 12.57
C MET A 40 -7.45 7.47 13.47
N ALA A 41 -7.63 7.86 14.74
CA ALA A 41 -6.57 7.91 15.73
C ALA A 41 -6.20 6.50 16.19
N GLN A 42 -4.91 6.20 16.21
CA GLN A 42 -4.34 4.97 16.76
C GLN A 42 -3.51 5.34 17.99
N VAL A 43 -4.07 5.06 19.17
CA VAL A 43 -3.50 5.48 20.46
C VAL A 43 -2.85 4.28 21.13
N SER A 44 -1.54 4.38 21.35
CA SER A 44 -0.76 3.45 22.17
C SER A 44 -0.24 4.15 23.43
N GLU A 45 0.35 3.41 24.37
CA GLU A 45 0.93 3.98 25.60
C GLU A 45 2.04 5.01 25.32
N LYS A 46 2.71 4.93 24.17
CA LYS A 46 3.91 5.73 23.87
C LYS A 46 3.76 6.69 22.70
N ARG A 47 2.74 6.52 21.86
CA ARG A 47 2.60 7.24 20.59
C ARG A 47 1.15 7.32 20.14
N ILE A 48 0.80 8.42 19.48
CA ILE A 48 -0.47 8.62 18.80
C ILE A 48 -0.21 8.79 17.31
N ASP A 49 -0.71 7.86 16.50
CA ASP A 49 -0.69 7.96 15.04
C ASP A 49 -2.09 8.31 14.53
N VAL A 50 -2.20 8.91 13.35
CA VAL A 50 -3.48 9.15 12.66
C VAL A 50 -3.39 8.61 11.24
N THR A 51 -4.21 7.61 10.93
CA THR A 51 -4.36 7.10 9.57
C THR A 51 -5.44 7.89 8.84
N PRO A 52 -5.16 8.49 7.67
CA PRO A 52 -6.15 9.27 6.94
C PRO A 52 -7.33 8.40 6.48
N LEU A 53 -8.55 8.94 6.52
CA LEU A 53 -9.76 8.28 6.01
C LEU A 53 -9.96 8.45 4.50
N THR A 54 -9.22 9.39 3.89
CA THR A 54 -9.31 9.74 2.47
C THR A 54 -7.96 10.23 1.96
N GLY A 55 -7.69 10.03 0.68
CA GLY A 55 -6.52 10.60 0.01
C GLY A 55 -5.40 9.57 -0.21
N ASN A 56 -4.20 10.08 -0.49
CA ASN A 56 -3.07 9.24 -0.86
C ASN A 56 -2.66 8.30 0.28
N TYR A 57 -2.00 7.20 -0.11
CA TYR A 57 -1.45 6.24 0.83
C TYR A 57 -0.49 6.92 1.81
N TYR A 58 -0.69 6.65 3.10
CA TYR A 58 0.20 7.08 4.16
C TYR A 58 0.74 5.84 4.86
N PRO A 59 2.04 5.50 4.69
CA PRO A 59 2.55 4.20 5.06
C PRO A 59 2.51 3.96 6.56
N SER A 60 2.35 2.69 6.93
CA SER A 60 2.46 2.18 8.30
C SER A 60 3.49 1.05 8.35
N GLU A 61 4.11 0.86 9.52
CA GLU A 61 5.03 -0.27 9.71
C GLU A 61 4.27 -1.60 9.56
N GLY A 62 4.82 -2.52 8.77
CA GLY A 62 4.21 -3.80 8.44
C GLY A 62 3.47 -3.84 7.11
N ASP A 63 3.24 -2.68 6.47
CA ASP A 63 2.54 -2.62 5.19
C ASP A 63 3.34 -3.31 4.09
N ASP A 64 2.69 -4.26 3.41
CA ASP A 64 3.21 -4.83 2.17
C ASP A 64 2.83 -3.90 1.00
N ILE A 65 3.81 -3.43 0.23
CA ILE A 65 3.65 -2.43 -0.84
C ILE A 65 4.29 -2.87 -2.14
N ILE A 66 3.80 -2.31 -3.24
CA ILE A 66 4.45 -2.40 -4.55
C ILE A 66 4.99 -1.01 -4.87
N GLY A 67 6.26 -0.89 -5.24
CA GLY A 67 6.87 0.39 -5.58
C GLY A 67 7.67 0.34 -6.88
N GLU A 68 7.88 1.50 -7.48
CA GLU A 68 8.71 1.67 -8.68
C GLU A 68 10.05 2.31 -8.29
N VAL A 69 11.16 1.76 -8.76
CA VAL A 69 12.48 2.34 -8.54
C VAL A 69 12.64 3.59 -9.40
N THR A 70 12.85 4.74 -8.75
CA THR A 70 12.98 6.03 -9.45
C THR A 70 14.42 6.49 -9.55
N GLU A 71 15.27 6.16 -8.57
CA GLU A 71 16.69 6.51 -8.57
C GLU A 71 17.54 5.42 -7.93
N ILE A 72 18.82 5.38 -8.31
CA ILE A 72 19.81 4.44 -7.77
C ILE A 72 20.97 5.24 -7.19
N ALA A 73 21.19 5.09 -5.88
CA ALA A 73 22.34 5.64 -5.18
C ALA A 73 23.40 4.56 -4.96
N SER A 74 24.59 4.94 -4.44
CA SER A 74 25.70 3.99 -4.28
C SER A 74 25.43 2.83 -3.30
N LYS A 75 24.41 2.95 -2.42
CA LYS A 75 24.12 1.97 -1.35
C LYS A 75 22.64 1.61 -1.20
N TYR A 76 21.76 2.24 -1.98
CA TYR A 76 20.33 2.06 -1.85
C TYR A 76 19.59 2.45 -3.14
N TRP A 77 18.37 1.95 -3.28
CA TRP A 77 17.42 2.41 -4.28
C TRP A 77 16.43 3.39 -3.66
N VAL A 78 16.06 4.41 -4.42
CA VAL A 78 14.94 5.30 -4.12
C VAL A 78 13.71 4.75 -4.82
N VAL A 79 12.62 4.59 -4.07
CA VAL A 79 11.42 3.89 -4.52
C VAL A 79 10.20 4.77 -4.30
N ASP A 80 9.46 5.00 -5.38
CA ASP A 80 8.12 5.57 -5.32
C ASP A 80 7.13 4.49 -4.87
N ILE A 81 6.45 4.76 -3.76
CA ILE A 81 5.44 3.88 -3.16
C ILE A 81 4.05 4.50 -3.23
N ASN A 82 3.79 5.47 -4.11
CA ASN A 82 2.51 6.18 -4.21
C ASN A 82 2.09 6.89 -2.90
N ALA A 83 3.09 7.34 -2.13
CA ALA A 83 2.92 8.13 -0.92
C ALA A 83 3.37 9.57 -1.17
N PRO A 84 3.10 10.53 -0.25
CA PRO A 84 3.59 11.91 -0.37
C PRO A 84 5.12 12.07 -0.35
N PHE A 85 5.87 10.99 -0.17
CA PHE A 85 7.33 10.95 -0.08
C PHE A 85 7.87 9.66 -0.68
N TYR A 86 9.11 9.72 -1.16
CA TYR A 86 9.87 8.57 -1.61
C TYR A 86 10.44 7.79 -0.42
N THR A 87 10.70 6.50 -0.65
CA THR A 87 11.27 5.60 0.36
C THR A 87 12.59 5.02 -0.10
N ARG A 88 13.31 4.43 0.85
CA ARG A 88 14.64 3.86 0.61
C ARG A 88 14.62 2.36 0.80
N LEU A 89 15.18 1.64 -0.17
CA LEU A 89 15.56 0.23 -0.04
C LEU A 89 17.08 0.15 0.08
N ASP A 90 17.60 -0.17 1.27
CA ASP A 90 19.04 -0.34 1.49
C ASP A 90 19.53 -1.67 0.90
N VAL A 91 20.76 -1.69 0.40
CA VAL A 91 21.42 -2.92 -0.11
C VAL A 91 21.48 -4.05 0.92
N ARG A 92 21.39 -3.75 2.22
CA ARG A 92 21.33 -4.76 3.28
C ARG A 92 19.97 -5.41 3.37
N ASP A 93 18.92 -4.78 2.86
CA ASP A 93 17.52 -5.17 3.06
C ASP A 93 16.92 -5.90 1.84
N VAL A 94 17.77 -6.43 0.96
CA VAL A 94 17.39 -7.30 -0.17
C VAL A 94 17.70 -8.78 0.09
N ASN A 95 17.11 -9.66 -0.73
CA ASN A 95 17.28 -11.12 -0.66
C ASN A 95 18.55 -11.65 -1.35
N PHE A 96 19.33 -10.79 -2.00
CA PHE A 96 20.53 -11.16 -2.75
C PHE A 96 21.73 -10.34 -2.29
N ARG A 97 22.94 -10.81 -2.58
CA ARG A 97 24.16 -10.06 -2.29
C ARG A 97 24.47 -9.13 -3.46
N ALA A 98 24.21 -7.84 -3.28
CA ALA A 98 24.57 -6.83 -4.26
C ALA A 98 25.95 -6.23 -3.95
N GLU A 99 26.72 -5.93 -4.99
CA GLU A 99 27.99 -5.22 -4.88
C GLU A 99 27.76 -3.71 -4.80
N LEU A 100 28.45 -3.04 -3.86
CA LEU A 100 28.32 -1.59 -3.69
C LEU A 100 28.81 -0.87 -4.95
N GLY A 101 27.99 0.04 -5.47
CA GLY A 101 28.29 0.79 -6.69
C GLY A 101 27.88 0.12 -8.00
N GLU A 102 27.34 -1.10 -7.97
CA GLU A 102 26.80 -1.81 -9.16
C GLU A 102 25.33 -2.23 -8.94
N LEU A 103 24.58 -1.43 -8.17
CA LEU A 103 23.19 -1.74 -7.80
C LEU A 103 22.24 -1.79 -9.00
N ASP A 104 22.56 -1.04 -10.06
CA ASP A 104 21.86 -1.00 -11.34
C ASP A 104 21.84 -2.35 -12.06
N ARG A 105 22.80 -3.24 -11.81
CA ARG A 105 22.80 -4.61 -12.38
C ARG A 105 21.73 -5.52 -11.80
N TYR A 106 21.15 -5.16 -10.65
CA TYR A 106 20.22 -6.01 -9.92
C TYR A 106 18.78 -5.49 -10.02
N ILE A 107 18.60 -4.18 -9.84
CA ILE A 107 17.32 -3.50 -9.97
C ILE A 107 17.59 -2.16 -10.65
N GLU A 108 16.95 -1.96 -11.79
CA GLU A 108 17.07 -0.81 -12.67
C GLU A 108 16.00 0.25 -12.36
N ILE A 109 16.20 1.46 -12.87
CA ILE A 109 15.17 2.51 -12.80
C ILE A 109 13.96 2.08 -13.65
N GLY A 110 12.76 2.23 -13.09
CA GLY A 110 11.49 1.79 -13.67
C GLY A 110 11.09 0.36 -13.29
N ASP A 111 11.97 -0.40 -12.62
CA ASP A 111 11.61 -1.71 -12.12
C ASP A 111 10.59 -1.61 -10.98
N LEU A 112 9.64 -2.55 -10.99
CA LEU A 112 8.69 -2.72 -9.90
C LEU A 112 9.24 -3.68 -8.86
N ILE A 113 9.03 -3.38 -7.59
CA ILE A 113 9.40 -4.25 -6.47
C ILE A 113 8.21 -4.47 -5.54
N TYR A 114 8.13 -5.67 -4.98
CA TYR A 114 7.25 -5.96 -3.87
C TYR A 114 8.08 -6.02 -2.58
N ALA A 115 7.73 -5.18 -1.61
CA ALA A 115 8.50 -4.98 -0.39
C ALA A 115 7.58 -4.73 0.81
N ARG A 116 8.16 -4.72 2.02
CA ARG A 116 7.46 -4.36 3.26
C ARG A 116 8.06 -3.12 3.88
N VAL A 117 7.21 -2.19 4.32
CA VAL A 117 7.60 -1.07 5.18
C VAL A 117 7.98 -1.64 6.55
N PHE A 118 9.22 -1.48 6.98
CA PHE A 118 9.66 -2.02 8.27
C PHE A 118 10.00 -0.94 9.31
N ARG A 119 10.15 0.31 8.88
CA ARG A 119 10.42 1.44 9.77
C ARG A 119 9.91 2.74 9.20
N ILE A 120 9.29 3.54 10.07
CA ILE A 120 8.90 4.92 9.78
C ILE A 120 9.60 5.87 10.76
N TYR A 121 10.20 6.92 10.23
CA TYR A 121 10.90 7.94 11.01
C TYR A 121 9.99 9.14 11.31
N PRO A 122 10.26 9.93 12.36
CA PRO A 122 9.45 11.10 12.72
C PRO A 122 9.34 12.17 11.63
N ASN A 123 10.28 12.23 10.68
CA ASN A 123 10.23 13.11 9.51
C ASN A 123 9.40 12.53 8.35
N ASN A 124 8.65 11.46 8.59
CA ASN A 124 7.92 10.65 7.62
C ASN A 124 8.80 9.92 6.59
N ALA A 125 10.12 9.90 6.72
CA ALA A 125 10.92 9.00 5.89
C ALA A 125 10.56 7.54 6.27
N ALA A 126 10.60 6.64 5.30
CA ALA A 126 10.40 5.21 5.56
C ALA A 126 11.49 4.37 4.89
N ASP A 127 11.91 3.33 5.61
CA ASP A 127 12.76 2.28 5.06
C ASP A 127 11.90 1.05 4.74
N ILE A 128 12.14 0.49 3.56
CA ILE A 128 11.48 -0.72 3.08
C ILE A 128 12.47 -1.88 2.99
N SER A 129 11.96 -3.10 3.11
CA SER A 129 12.75 -4.32 3.01
C SER A 129 12.11 -5.29 2.04
N MET A 130 12.96 -5.93 1.23
CA MET A 130 12.60 -7.06 0.41
C MET A 130 13.02 -8.38 1.06
N ARG A 131 13.34 -8.41 2.37
CA ARG A 131 13.71 -9.65 3.04
C ARG A 131 12.49 -10.55 3.24
N GLY A 132 12.62 -11.79 2.78
CA GLY A 132 11.59 -12.82 2.91
C GLY A 132 11.18 -13.38 1.55
N THR A 133 10.66 -14.61 1.56
CA THR A 133 10.46 -15.42 0.35
C THR A 133 9.44 -14.85 -0.62
N ARG A 134 8.50 -14.02 -0.15
CA ARG A 134 7.44 -13.43 -0.97
C ARG A 134 7.81 -12.10 -1.62
N TYR A 135 8.91 -11.47 -1.20
CA TYR A 135 9.32 -10.15 -1.68
C TYR A 135 10.39 -10.28 -2.74
N GLY A 136 10.42 -9.34 -3.68
CA GLY A 136 11.24 -9.48 -4.88
C GLY A 136 10.94 -8.41 -5.91
N LYS A 137 11.80 -8.37 -6.93
CA LYS A 137 11.51 -7.65 -8.16
C LYS A 137 10.29 -8.31 -8.83
N LEU A 138 9.39 -7.48 -9.33
CA LEU A 138 8.23 -7.92 -10.09
C LEU A 138 8.55 -7.75 -11.57
N GLU A 139 8.22 -8.76 -12.36
CA GLU A 139 8.33 -8.66 -13.82
C GLU A 139 7.38 -7.58 -14.36
N PRO A 140 7.75 -6.88 -15.45
CA PRO A 140 6.87 -5.91 -16.09
C PRO A 140 5.60 -6.61 -16.62
N LYS A 141 4.48 -6.41 -15.92
CA LYS A 141 3.17 -6.98 -16.25
C LYS A 141 2.10 -5.90 -16.16
N LEU A 142 0.83 -6.30 -16.04
CA LEU A 142 -0.25 -5.33 -15.89
C LEU A 142 -0.25 -4.81 -14.45
N THR A 143 -0.14 -3.49 -14.31
CA THR A 143 -0.33 -2.80 -13.03
C THR A 143 -1.55 -1.90 -13.07
N MET A 144 -2.20 -1.77 -11.92
CA MET A 144 -3.33 -0.87 -11.72
C MET A 144 -3.14 -0.07 -10.43
N LYS A 145 -3.74 1.12 -10.39
CA LYS A 145 -3.79 1.95 -9.18
C LYS A 145 -5.25 2.08 -8.76
N ILE A 146 -5.51 1.88 -7.47
CA ILE A 146 -6.78 2.12 -6.79
C ILE A 146 -6.52 3.00 -5.57
N ASP A 147 -7.51 3.77 -5.15
CA ASP A 147 -7.42 4.49 -3.87
C ASP A 147 -7.22 3.48 -2.71
N PRO A 148 -6.17 3.63 -1.88
CA PRO A 148 -5.91 2.77 -0.72
C PRO A 148 -7.14 2.55 0.17
N VAL A 149 -8.01 3.55 0.33
CA VAL A 149 -9.21 3.45 1.18
C VAL A 149 -10.22 2.43 0.67
N LYS A 150 -10.16 2.07 -0.62
CA LYS A 150 -11.03 1.09 -1.27
C LYS A 150 -10.44 -0.33 -1.26
N LEU A 151 -9.17 -0.50 -0.86
CA LEU A 151 -8.51 -1.81 -0.82
C LEU A 151 -9.22 -2.83 0.08
N PRO A 152 -9.72 -2.49 1.29
CA PRO A 152 -10.46 -3.45 2.11
C PRO A 152 -11.68 -4.02 1.38
N ARG A 153 -12.33 -3.21 0.53
CA ARG A 153 -13.46 -3.65 -0.29
C ARG A 153 -13.02 -4.62 -1.38
N LEU A 154 -11.94 -4.31 -2.10
CA LEU A 154 -11.35 -5.17 -3.13
C LEU A 154 -10.88 -6.52 -2.59
N ILE A 155 -10.20 -6.52 -1.43
CA ILE A 155 -9.74 -7.73 -0.77
C ILE A 155 -10.95 -8.55 -0.31
N GLY A 156 -11.95 -7.87 0.25
CA GLY A 156 -13.14 -8.50 0.82
C GLY A 156 -12.83 -9.15 2.17
N LYS A 157 -13.89 -9.57 2.87
CA LYS A 157 -13.75 -10.26 4.17
C LYS A 157 -12.87 -11.51 3.99
N GLU A 158 -11.79 -11.60 4.77
CA GLU A 158 -10.82 -12.71 4.73
C GLU A 158 -10.22 -12.98 3.32
N GLY A 159 -10.18 -11.97 2.45
CA GLY A 159 -9.67 -12.12 1.09
C GLY A 159 -10.65 -12.77 0.11
N SER A 160 -11.93 -12.93 0.48
CA SER A 160 -12.92 -13.63 -0.35
C SER A 160 -13.08 -13.06 -1.75
N MET A 161 -13.10 -11.73 -1.90
CA MET A 161 -13.31 -11.08 -3.20
C MET A 161 -12.08 -11.21 -4.10
N ILE A 162 -10.88 -10.93 -3.57
CA ILE A 162 -9.66 -11.07 -4.36
C ILE A 162 -9.38 -12.53 -4.76
N ASN A 163 -9.64 -13.49 -3.87
CA ASN A 163 -9.46 -14.91 -4.17
C ASN A 163 -10.46 -15.37 -5.24
N MET A 164 -11.71 -14.92 -5.19
CA MET A 164 -12.68 -15.19 -6.25
C MET A 164 -12.20 -14.70 -7.62
N ILE A 165 -11.63 -13.49 -7.70
CA ILE A 165 -11.08 -12.96 -8.95
C ILE A 165 -9.93 -13.84 -9.43
N LYS A 166 -8.94 -14.13 -8.56
CA LYS A 166 -7.80 -15.01 -8.87
C LYS A 166 -8.26 -16.38 -9.40
N ASP A 167 -9.21 -17.00 -8.72
CA ASP A 167 -9.71 -18.33 -9.05
C ASP A 167 -10.45 -18.36 -10.39
N GLN A 168 -11.19 -17.31 -10.71
CA GLN A 168 -11.97 -17.23 -11.94
C GLN A 168 -11.14 -16.79 -13.14
N THR A 169 -10.14 -15.91 -12.95
CA THR A 169 -9.27 -15.43 -14.04
C THR A 169 -8.01 -16.25 -14.20
N LYS A 170 -7.68 -17.13 -13.25
CA LYS A 170 -6.42 -17.89 -13.18
C LYS A 170 -5.18 -16.97 -13.19
N CYS A 171 -5.33 -15.79 -12.60
CA CYS A 171 -4.25 -14.81 -12.46
C CYS A 171 -3.66 -14.84 -11.05
N ASP A 172 -2.36 -14.59 -10.98
CA ASP A 172 -1.71 -14.19 -9.74
C ASP A 172 -1.89 -12.69 -9.57
N ILE A 173 -2.42 -12.29 -8.41
CA ILE A 173 -2.68 -10.88 -8.09
C ILE A 173 -2.02 -10.53 -6.76
N LEU A 174 -1.15 -9.52 -6.80
CA LEU A 174 -0.54 -8.92 -5.62
C LEU A 174 -1.15 -7.55 -5.39
N VAL A 175 -1.55 -7.29 -4.15
CA VAL A 175 -2.16 -6.04 -3.73
C VAL A 175 -1.25 -5.39 -2.69
N GLY A 176 -0.72 -4.21 -3.02
CA GLY A 176 0.00 -3.37 -2.07
C GLY A 176 -0.98 -2.50 -1.27
N GLN A 177 -0.71 -2.27 0.01
CA GLN A 177 -1.49 -1.35 0.86
C GLN A 177 -1.48 0.09 0.33
N ASN A 178 -0.53 0.40 -0.56
CA ASN A 178 -0.41 1.67 -1.24
C ASN A 178 -1.30 1.86 -2.48
N GLY A 179 -2.21 0.91 -2.72
CA GLY A 179 -3.17 1.00 -3.81
C GLY A 179 -2.61 0.55 -5.16
N ILE A 180 -1.36 0.10 -5.22
CA ILE A 180 -0.79 -0.48 -6.42
C ILE A 180 -1.12 -1.98 -6.44
N ILE A 181 -1.64 -2.44 -7.57
CA ILE A 181 -2.02 -3.83 -7.82
C ILE A 181 -1.20 -4.34 -9.00
N TRP A 182 -0.55 -5.49 -8.84
CA TRP A 182 0.16 -6.18 -9.91
C TRP A 182 -0.59 -7.46 -10.27
N ILE A 183 -0.74 -7.71 -11.58
CA ILE A 183 -1.53 -8.80 -12.12
C ILE A 183 -0.69 -9.55 -13.15
N ASP A 184 -0.51 -10.86 -12.93
CA ASP A 184 0.13 -11.78 -13.86
C ASP A 184 -0.79 -12.94 -14.22
N GLY A 185 -0.63 -13.44 -15.44
CA GLY A 185 -1.50 -14.41 -16.07
C GLY A 185 -1.53 -14.24 -17.58
N ASP A 186 -2.35 -15.03 -18.26
CA ASP A 186 -2.57 -14.87 -19.69
C ASP A 186 -3.25 -13.52 -20.02
N GLU A 187 -3.28 -13.16 -21.30
CA GLU A 187 -3.82 -11.87 -21.73
C GLU A 187 -5.31 -11.70 -21.39
N ALA A 188 -6.10 -12.74 -21.66
CA ALA A 188 -7.55 -12.73 -21.40
C ALA A 188 -7.87 -12.63 -19.91
N GLY A 189 -7.18 -13.41 -19.07
CA GLY A 189 -7.30 -13.40 -17.62
C GLY A 189 -6.87 -12.07 -17.02
N ARG A 190 -5.75 -11.48 -17.48
CA ARG A 190 -5.31 -10.15 -17.03
C ARG A 190 -6.34 -9.07 -17.35
N LEU A 191 -6.92 -9.10 -18.55
CA LEU A 191 -7.97 -8.15 -18.94
C LEU A 191 -9.25 -8.34 -18.11
N ALA A 192 -9.65 -9.59 -17.86
CA ALA A 192 -10.80 -9.91 -17.02
C ALA A 192 -10.61 -9.44 -15.57
N ALA A 193 -9.45 -9.72 -14.98
CA ALA A 193 -9.09 -9.28 -13.63
C ALA A 193 -9.09 -7.76 -13.54
N ALA A 194 -8.48 -7.08 -14.51
CA ALA A 194 -8.45 -5.63 -14.55
C ALA A 194 -9.84 -5.00 -14.68
N THR A 195 -10.71 -5.60 -15.50
CA THR A 195 -12.10 -5.15 -15.64
C THR A 195 -12.87 -5.30 -14.32
N ALA A 196 -12.70 -6.43 -13.63
CA ALA A 196 -13.33 -6.67 -12.33
C ALA A 196 -12.84 -5.70 -11.26
N ILE A 197 -11.53 -5.48 -11.17
CA ILE A 197 -10.92 -4.53 -10.22
C ILE A 197 -11.43 -3.11 -10.47
N LYS A 198 -11.47 -2.69 -11.74
CA LYS A 198 -12.02 -1.38 -12.12
C LYS A 198 -13.49 -1.24 -11.75
N PHE A 199 -14.29 -2.28 -12.00
CA PHE A 199 -15.70 -2.29 -11.62
C PHE A 199 -15.88 -2.14 -10.10
N ILE A 200 -15.04 -2.81 -9.30
CA ILE A 200 -15.03 -2.67 -7.84
C ILE A 200 -14.67 -1.24 -7.42
N ASP A 201 -13.64 -0.65 -8.03
CA ASP A 201 -13.20 0.72 -7.74
C ASP A 201 -14.31 1.75 -7.96
N GLU A 202 -15.09 1.57 -9.04
CA GLU A 202 -16.21 2.44 -9.41
C GLU A 202 -17.47 2.21 -8.54
N ASN A 203 -17.69 0.98 -8.05
CA ASN A 203 -18.93 0.57 -7.37
C ASN A 203 -18.72 0.14 -5.90
N TYR A 204 -17.63 0.58 -5.25
CA TYR A 204 -17.19 0.08 -3.93
C TYR A 204 -18.23 0.22 -2.80
N VAL A 205 -19.18 1.15 -2.92
CA VAL A 205 -20.25 1.43 -1.95
C VAL A 205 -21.43 0.45 -2.06
N GLU A 206 -21.60 -0.22 -3.20
CA GLU A 206 -22.74 -1.11 -3.43
C GLU A 206 -22.71 -2.34 -2.53
N THR A 207 -23.87 -2.79 -2.05
CA THR A 207 -23.98 -3.92 -1.11
C THR A 207 -23.84 -5.29 -1.78
N ASP A 208 -24.34 -5.45 -3.00
CA ASP A 208 -24.38 -6.68 -3.80
C ASP A 208 -23.17 -6.86 -4.74
N LEU A 209 -22.08 -6.14 -4.47
CA LEU A 209 -20.91 -6.05 -5.36
C LEU A 209 -20.30 -7.42 -5.70
N THR A 210 -20.21 -8.34 -4.73
CA THR A 210 -19.62 -9.66 -4.95
C THR A 210 -20.37 -10.46 -6.00
N GLU A 211 -21.72 -10.44 -5.96
CA GLU A 211 -22.55 -11.15 -6.95
C GLU A 211 -22.40 -10.54 -8.34
N LYS A 212 -22.38 -9.20 -8.42
CA LYS A 212 -22.17 -8.47 -9.67
C LYS A 212 -20.82 -8.77 -10.31
N VAL A 213 -19.76 -8.81 -9.51
CA VAL A 213 -18.40 -9.15 -9.98
C VAL A 213 -18.36 -10.60 -10.48
N GLY A 214 -18.98 -11.53 -9.76
CA GLY A 214 -19.08 -12.94 -10.19
C GLY A 214 -19.75 -13.06 -11.56
N ARG A 215 -20.92 -12.42 -11.75
CA ARG A 215 -21.62 -12.39 -13.05
C ARG A 215 -20.81 -11.73 -14.15
N LEU A 216 -20.06 -10.67 -13.82
CA LEU A 216 -19.20 -9.98 -14.78
C LEU A 216 -18.09 -10.91 -15.29
N LEU A 217 -17.43 -11.64 -14.39
CA LEU A 217 -16.35 -12.56 -14.73
C LEU A 217 -16.84 -13.78 -15.52
N GLU A 218 -18.04 -14.30 -15.23
CA GLU A 218 -18.67 -15.36 -16.03
C GLU A 218 -18.93 -14.91 -17.48
N ASN A 219 -19.46 -13.70 -17.66
CA ASN A 219 -19.75 -13.14 -18.99
C ASN A 219 -18.48 -12.90 -19.83
N VAL A 220 -17.36 -12.53 -19.18
CA VAL A 220 -16.08 -12.35 -19.86
C VAL A 220 -15.53 -13.69 -20.34
N ARG A 221 -15.65 -14.76 -19.54
CA ARG A 221 -15.23 -16.11 -19.95
C ARG A 221 -16.09 -16.71 -21.06
N GLY A 222 -17.39 -16.40 -21.11
CA GLY A 222 -18.29 -16.89 -22.16
C GLY A 222 -18.08 -16.27 -23.54
N LYS A 223 -17.21 -15.25 -23.67
CA LYS A 223 -16.90 -14.54 -24.92
C LYS A 223 -15.51 -14.82 -25.47
N VAL A 224 -14.72 -15.66 -24.80
CA VAL A 224 -13.37 -16.11 -25.23
C VAL A 224 -13.46 -17.49 -25.84
#